data_AF-A0A953QRQ0-F1
#
_entry.id   AF-A0A953QRQ0-F1
#
_cell.length_a   1.000
_cell.length_b   1.000
_cell.length_c   1.000
_cell.angle_alpha   90.00
_cell.angle_beta   90.00
_cell.angle_gamma   90.00
#
_symmetry.space_group_name_H-M   'P 1'
#
loop_
_entity.id
_entity.type
_entity.pdbx_description
1 polymer ?
#
loop_
_entity_poly.entity_id
_entity_poly.type
_entity_poly.pdbx_seq_one_letter_code
_entity_poly.pdbx_strand_id
1 'polypeptide(L)'
;MITRCTCILSLLAVLPASSTTSLSGVSVTFDGTPAKLLYVSSSQVNVAVPFDVGAKSSVAMQVTVNGVPGPARSLPLTATAPSLFANLTSDFQNCTAHPGVVVPAFFVPVARNQDGTLNSCEHPAGHGKVVSFFLNGMGGQLSGNGDYVPWLGSIIPVVAQVGKWSAEVVDVALDNDFVWRFNVRVPQEVVPSGIALADVTLSINLFTGPVPVGPLQVSSLLGGPSVAQPQTMRIWVGPESAGHFLARTIRLTCL
;
A
#
# COMPACT_ATOMS: atom_id res chain seq x y z
N MET A 1 -25.75 17.32 17.32
CA MET A 1 -24.87 18.05 16.38
C MET A 1 -23.53 17.33 16.33
N ILE A 2 -23.27 16.54 15.28
CA ILE A 2 -21.96 15.92 15.06
C ILE A 2 -21.25 16.77 14.02
N THR A 3 -20.44 17.71 14.49
CA THR A 3 -19.74 18.68 13.64
C THR A 3 -18.31 18.20 13.50
N ARG A 4 -17.94 17.76 12.28
CA ARG A 4 -16.61 17.33 11.79
C ARG A 4 -16.27 15.85 11.95
N CYS A 5 -16.64 15.06 10.94
CA CYS A 5 -15.91 13.84 10.59
C CYS A 5 -14.71 14.26 9.73
N THR A 6 -13.52 14.26 10.30
CA THR A 6 -12.27 14.28 9.53
C THR A 6 -11.98 12.83 9.15
N CYS A 7 -12.08 12.47 7.87
CA CYS A 7 -11.62 11.17 7.39
C CYS A 7 -10.09 11.12 7.51
N ILE A 8 -9.59 10.66 8.65
CA ILE A 8 -8.20 10.22 8.77
C ILE A 8 -8.19 8.75 8.37
N LEU A 9 -7.41 8.45 7.34
CA LEU A 9 -7.09 7.09 6.91
C LEU A 9 -6.11 6.51 7.95
N SER A 10 -6.66 5.95 9.04
CA SER A 10 -5.86 5.32 10.10
C SER A 10 -5.62 3.85 9.76
N LEU A 11 -4.35 3.49 9.58
CA LEU A 11 -3.91 2.10 9.44
C LEU A 11 -3.57 1.51 10.82
N LEU A 12 -4.45 0.66 11.34
CA LEU A 12 -4.12 -0.60 12.02
C LEU A 12 -5.45 -1.33 12.32
N ALA A 13 -5.88 -2.19 11.42
CA ALA A 13 -6.88 -3.20 11.74
C ALA A 13 -6.64 -4.39 10.83
N VAL A 14 -6.42 -5.55 11.42
CA VAL A 14 -6.70 -6.83 10.76
C VAL A 14 -8.13 -6.70 10.24
N LEU A 15 -8.30 -6.55 8.93
CA LEU A 15 -9.64 -6.43 8.34
C LEU A 15 -10.38 -7.73 8.67
N PRO A 16 -11.51 -7.68 9.40
CA PRO A 16 -12.28 -8.89 9.65
C PRO A 16 -12.75 -9.46 8.30
N ALA A 17 -12.68 -10.79 8.15
CA ALA A 17 -13.10 -11.50 6.94
C ALA A 17 -14.60 -11.36 6.61
N SER A 18 -15.39 -10.68 7.45
CA SER A 18 -16.81 -10.43 7.27
C SER A 18 -17.09 -8.93 7.19
N SER A 19 -17.13 -8.39 5.97
CA SER A 19 -17.62 -7.03 5.73
C SER A 19 -19.11 -7.06 5.41
N THR A 20 -19.93 -6.39 6.22
CA THR A 20 -21.38 -6.27 6.04
C THR A 20 -21.72 -4.90 5.44
N THR A 21 -22.88 -4.77 4.80
CA THR A 21 -23.39 -3.47 4.33
C THR A 21 -24.04 -2.64 5.44
N SER A 22 -24.14 -3.21 6.65
CA SER A 22 -24.50 -2.50 7.87
C SER A 22 -23.74 -3.04 9.08
N LEU A 23 -23.21 -2.12 9.90
CA LEU A 23 -22.42 -2.43 11.09
C LEU A 23 -22.79 -1.43 12.19
N SER A 24 -23.18 -1.90 13.37
CA SER A 24 -23.53 -1.07 14.52
C SER A 24 -24.61 -0.01 14.22
N GLY A 25 -25.61 -0.36 13.41
CA GLY A 25 -26.69 0.55 13.00
C GLY A 25 -26.27 1.58 11.95
N VAL A 26 -25.03 1.56 11.47
CA VAL A 26 -24.51 2.40 10.39
C VAL A 26 -24.62 1.66 9.07
N SER A 27 -25.00 2.36 8.01
CA SER A 27 -24.83 1.94 6.62
C SER A 27 -24.34 3.12 5.78
N VAL A 28 -23.62 2.83 4.69
CA VAL A 28 -23.10 3.84 3.77
C VAL A 28 -23.47 3.43 2.35
N THR A 29 -23.92 4.39 1.55
CA THR A 29 -24.23 4.20 0.14
C THR A 29 -23.48 5.18 -0.75
N PHE A 30 -23.19 4.76 -1.98
CA PHE A 30 -22.61 5.55 -3.05
C PHE A 30 -23.56 5.54 -4.24
N ASP A 31 -24.22 6.68 -4.53
CA ASP A 31 -25.35 6.78 -5.46
C ASP A 31 -26.45 5.73 -5.20
N GLY A 32 -26.74 5.49 -3.92
CA GLY A 32 -27.69 4.46 -3.48
C GLY A 32 -27.14 3.03 -3.47
N THR A 33 -25.96 2.78 -4.02
CA THR A 33 -25.31 1.45 -3.98
C THR A 33 -24.72 1.19 -2.60
N PRO A 34 -25.13 0.13 -1.87
CA PRO A 34 -24.61 -0.17 -0.54
C PRO A 34 -23.11 -0.49 -0.56
N ALA A 35 -22.37 0.08 0.39
CA ALA A 35 -20.95 -0.17 0.57
C ALA A 35 -20.68 -1.14 1.72
N LYS A 36 -19.59 -1.90 1.58
CA LYS A 36 -19.11 -2.80 2.62
C LYS A 36 -18.37 -2.01 3.70
N LEU A 37 -18.78 -2.16 4.95
CA LEU A 37 -18.16 -1.51 6.11
C LEU A 37 -17.06 -2.40 6.70
N LEU A 38 -15.91 -1.78 6.98
CA LEU A 38 -14.70 -2.42 7.53
C LEU A 38 -14.54 -2.13 9.01
N TYR A 39 -14.95 -0.93 9.43
CA TYR A 39 -14.82 -0.46 10.81
C TYR A 39 -15.82 0.67 11.06
N VAL A 40 -16.41 0.71 12.25
CA VAL A 40 -17.28 1.79 12.70
C VAL A 40 -16.94 2.10 14.16
N SER A 41 -16.70 3.38 14.43
CA SER A 41 -16.64 3.96 15.77
C SER A 41 -17.49 5.22 15.84
N SER A 42 -17.53 5.88 17.00
CA SER A 42 -18.22 7.16 17.17
C SER A 42 -17.61 8.31 16.35
N SER A 43 -16.37 8.17 15.90
CA SER A 43 -15.61 9.23 15.21
C SER A 43 -15.05 8.83 13.85
N GLN A 44 -15.16 7.55 13.46
CA GLN A 44 -14.57 7.04 12.23
C GLN A 44 -15.43 5.93 11.62
N VAL A 45 -15.54 5.94 10.28
CA VAL A 45 -16.07 4.82 9.50
C VAL A 45 -15.05 4.48 8.42
N ASN A 46 -14.58 3.24 8.38
CA ASN A 46 -13.82 2.73 7.26
C ASN A 46 -14.76 1.92 6.37
N VAL A 47 -14.81 2.27 5.10
CA VAL A 47 -15.77 1.74 4.13
C VAL A 47 -15.04 1.49 2.81
N ALA A 48 -15.39 0.41 2.13
CA ALA A 48 -14.92 0.13 0.79
C ALA A 48 -15.93 0.61 -0.25
N VAL A 49 -15.48 1.46 -1.17
CA VAL A 49 -16.30 1.95 -2.28
C VAL A 49 -16.66 0.76 -3.20
N PRO A 50 -17.94 0.56 -3.57
CA PRO A 50 -18.34 -0.48 -4.51
C PRO A 50 -17.66 -0.30 -5.87
N PHE A 51 -17.27 -1.40 -6.53
CA PHE A 51 -16.64 -1.32 -7.86
C PHE A 51 -17.62 -0.82 -8.94
N ASP A 52 -18.92 -1.03 -8.75
CA ASP A 52 -19.98 -0.65 -9.70
C ASP A 52 -20.07 0.86 -9.97
N VAL A 53 -19.56 1.70 -9.06
CA VAL A 53 -19.52 3.15 -9.28
C VAL A 53 -18.27 3.61 -10.03
N GLY A 54 -17.32 2.70 -10.32
CA GLY A 54 -15.97 3.01 -10.83
C GLY A 54 -15.90 3.69 -12.20
N ALA A 55 -16.95 3.62 -13.02
CA ALA A 55 -17.02 4.33 -14.30
C ALA A 55 -17.31 5.84 -14.16
N LYS A 56 -17.63 6.32 -12.95
CA LYS A 56 -18.02 7.72 -12.69
C LYS A 56 -16.84 8.56 -12.24
N SER A 57 -16.86 9.85 -12.57
CA SER A 57 -15.89 10.85 -12.08
C SER A 57 -16.30 11.49 -10.75
N SER A 58 -17.55 11.31 -10.33
CA SER A 58 -18.06 11.74 -9.02
C SER A 58 -19.20 10.83 -8.56
N VAL A 59 -19.40 10.78 -7.25
CA VAL A 59 -20.42 9.95 -6.60
C VAL A 59 -20.99 10.66 -5.37
N ALA A 60 -22.29 10.49 -5.11
CA ALA A 60 -22.94 10.98 -3.90
C ALA A 60 -22.84 9.92 -2.79
N MET A 61 -22.01 10.18 -1.79
CA MET A 61 -21.91 9.37 -0.58
C MET A 61 -22.98 9.81 0.43
N GLN A 62 -23.71 8.85 1.01
CA GLN A 62 -24.64 9.09 2.11
C GLN A 62 -24.39 8.09 3.25
N VAL A 63 -24.36 8.60 4.48
CA VAL A 63 -24.27 7.79 5.70
C VAL A 63 -25.64 7.77 6.35
N THR A 64 -26.11 6.59 6.75
CA THR A 64 -27.36 6.40 7.49
C THR A 64 -27.03 5.80 8.85
N VAL A 65 -27.60 6.36 9.93
CA VAL A 65 -27.40 5.89 11.30
C VAL A 65 -28.75 5.58 11.91
N ASN A 66 -28.96 4.32 12.32
CA ASN A 66 -30.20 3.82 12.89
C ASN A 66 -31.43 4.15 12.02
N GLY A 67 -31.28 4.00 10.70
CA GLY A 67 -32.33 4.30 9.72
C GLY A 67 -32.53 5.78 9.40
N VAL A 68 -31.81 6.70 10.04
CA VAL A 68 -31.88 8.14 9.76
C VAL A 68 -30.78 8.53 8.78
N PRO A 69 -31.12 8.93 7.55
CA PRO A 69 -30.11 9.34 6.56
C PRO A 69 -29.54 10.71 6.89
N GLY A 70 -28.22 10.83 6.79
CA GLY A 70 -27.51 12.11 6.80
C GLY A 70 -27.53 12.81 5.44
N PRO A 71 -26.93 14.01 5.35
CA PRO A 71 -26.79 14.71 4.08
C PRO A 71 -25.89 13.95 3.11
N ALA A 72 -26.27 13.92 1.83
CA ALA A 72 -25.40 13.41 0.78
C ALA A 72 -24.20 14.34 0.56
N ARG A 73 -23.04 13.75 0.28
CA ARG A 73 -21.79 14.46 0.00
C ARG A 73 -21.27 14.00 -1.35
N SER A 74 -21.11 14.93 -2.29
CA SER A 74 -20.48 14.62 -3.57
C SER A 74 -18.97 14.49 -3.36
N LEU A 75 -18.41 13.39 -3.82
CA LEU A 75 -16.98 13.08 -3.76
C LEU A 75 -16.46 12.90 -5.20
N PRO A 76 -15.25 13.38 -5.52
CA PRO A 76 -14.58 12.97 -6.75
C PRO A 76 -14.25 11.48 -6.67
N LEU A 77 -14.35 10.80 -7.80
CA LEU A 77 -14.08 9.37 -7.92
C LEU A 77 -13.07 9.14 -9.04
N THR A 78 -12.16 8.20 -8.80
CA THR A 78 -11.24 7.67 -9.80
C THR A 78 -11.44 6.16 -9.88
N ALA A 79 -11.29 5.61 -11.08
CA ALA A 79 -11.48 4.18 -11.34
C ALA A 79 -10.50 3.31 -10.54
N THR A 80 -9.24 3.76 -10.42
CA THR A 80 -8.14 3.03 -9.77
C THR A 80 -7.19 4.03 -9.11
N ALA A 81 -6.84 3.77 -7.84
CA ALA A 81 -5.89 4.55 -7.04
C ALA A 81 -5.16 3.62 -6.07
N PRO A 82 -4.25 2.76 -6.60
CA PRO A 82 -3.65 1.69 -5.83
C PRO A 82 -2.63 2.26 -4.85
N SER A 83 -2.69 1.85 -3.58
CA SER A 83 -1.74 2.26 -2.56
C SER A 83 -1.23 1.06 -1.78
N LEU A 84 0.08 0.97 -1.64
CA LEU A 84 0.71 0.08 -0.67
C LEU A 84 0.30 0.50 0.75
N PHE A 85 0.09 -0.49 1.60
CA PHE A 85 0.00 -0.24 3.04
C PHE A 85 1.38 0.16 3.55
N ALA A 86 1.44 1.21 4.36
CA ALA A 86 2.70 1.68 4.95
C ALA A 86 2.91 1.06 6.34
N ASN A 87 4.11 0.54 6.61
CA ASN A 87 4.50 0.18 7.97
C ASN A 87 4.94 1.46 8.71
N LEU A 88 4.09 1.93 9.64
CA LEU A 88 4.35 3.15 10.41
C LEU A 88 5.15 2.90 11.70
N THR A 89 5.45 1.64 12.01
CA THR A 89 6.17 1.25 13.23
C THR A 89 7.61 0.83 12.97
N SER A 90 8.08 0.91 11.72
CA SER A 90 9.46 0.55 11.38
C SER A 90 10.43 1.55 12.01
N ASP A 91 11.16 1.11 13.03
CA ASP A 91 12.21 1.89 13.68
C ASP A 91 13.45 1.95 12.77
N PHE A 92 13.42 2.90 11.83
CA PHE A 92 14.52 3.16 10.91
C PHE A 92 15.85 3.42 11.61
N GLN A 93 15.81 3.94 12.85
CA GLN A 93 16.99 4.33 13.62
C GLN A 93 17.85 3.13 14.02
N ASN A 94 17.23 1.98 14.32
CA ASN A 94 17.97 0.78 14.74
C ASN A 94 18.72 0.10 13.58
N CYS A 95 18.27 0.34 12.34
CA CYS A 95 18.89 -0.20 11.13
C CYS A 95 20.08 0.66 10.63
N THR A 96 20.20 1.90 11.11
CA THR A 96 21.27 2.84 10.77
C THR A 96 22.24 3.03 11.94
N ALA A 97 22.73 1.93 12.52
CA ALA A 97 23.90 1.97 13.42
C ALA A 97 25.18 2.33 12.63
N HIS A 98 25.18 3.46 11.94
CA HIS A 98 26.36 4.22 11.51
C HIS A 98 26.24 5.60 12.18
N PRO A 99 27.04 5.88 13.21
CA PRO A 99 27.06 7.20 13.83
C PRO A 99 27.28 8.28 12.75
N GLY A 100 26.34 9.22 12.62
CA GLY A 100 26.47 10.39 11.75
C GLY A 100 25.78 10.35 10.38
N VAL A 101 25.08 9.27 10.00
CA VAL A 101 24.30 9.24 8.76
C VAL A 101 22.83 9.58 9.03
N VAL A 102 22.40 10.78 8.63
CA VAL A 102 20.98 11.15 8.58
C VAL A 102 20.39 10.56 7.30
N VAL A 103 19.62 9.49 7.41
CA VAL A 103 18.76 9.04 6.32
C VAL A 103 17.49 9.90 6.32
N PRO A 104 17.14 10.58 5.21
CA PRO A 104 15.85 11.28 5.13
C PRO A 104 14.72 10.28 5.32
N ALA A 105 13.64 10.67 5.99
CA ALA A 105 12.51 9.78 6.24
C ALA A 105 12.01 9.15 4.93
N PHE A 106 11.90 7.83 4.91
CA PHE A 106 11.34 7.06 3.82
C PHE A 106 10.16 6.23 4.32
N PHE A 107 9.29 5.80 3.41
CA PHE A 107 8.17 4.93 3.75
C PHE A 107 8.57 3.48 3.51
N VAL A 108 8.19 2.58 4.41
CA VAL A 108 8.32 1.13 4.22
C VAL A 108 6.94 0.60 3.91
N PRO A 109 6.78 -0.29 2.92
CA PRO A 109 5.52 -0.97 2.77
C PRO A 109 5.35 -2.01 3.89
N VAL A 110 4.11 -2.36 4.20
CA VAL A 110 3.85 -3.67 4.80
C VAL A 110 4.24 -4.70 3.76
N ALA A 111 5.36 -5.38 4.00
CA ALA A 111 5.94 -6.36 3.10
C ALA A 111 6.40 -7.59 3.88
N ARG A 112 6.22 -8.77 3.28
CA ARG A 112 6.55 -10.06 3.87
C ARG A 112 7.58 -10.79 3.00
N ASN A 113 8.65 -11.28 3.60
CA ASN A 113 9.64 -12.11 2.91
C ASN A 113 9.06 -13.49 2.57
N GLN A 114 9.75 -14.25 1.71
CA GLN A 114 9.33 -15.58 1.28
C GLN A 114 9.20 -16.59 2.44
N ASP A 115 10.00 -16.45 3.49
CA ASP A 115 9.95 -17.26 4.72
C ASP A 115 8.80 -16.86 5.66
N GLY A 116 8.13 -15.75 5.35
CA GLY A 116 6.99 -15.27 6.08
C GLY A 116 7.30 -14.25 7.19
N THR A 117 8.56 -13.83 7.37
CA THR A 117 8.86 -12.72 8.28
C THR A 117 8.44 -11.39 7.64
N LEU A 118 8.20 -10.37 8.47
CA LEU A 118 8.11 -9.01 7.95
C LEU A 118 9.49 -8.59 7.40
N ASN A 119 9.48 -7.87 6.28
CA ASN A 119 10.71 -7.31 5.72
C ASN A 119 11.23 -6.20 6.65
N SER A 120 12.43 -6.37 7.17
CA SER A 120 13.10 -5.42 8.06
C SER A 120 14.62 -5.52 7.90
N CYS A 121 15.39 -4.67 8.57
CA CYS A 121 16.85 -4.82 8.55
C CYS A 121 17.34 -6.07 9.30
N GLU A 122 16.57 -6.60 10.24
CA GLU A 122 16.88 -7.87 10.93
C GLU A 122 16.54 -9.07 10.05
N HIS A 123 15.55 -8.90 9.17
CA HIS A 123 15.08 -9.92 8.23
C HIS A 123 15.04 -9.33 6.81
N PRO A 124 16.21 -9.09 6.17
CA PRO A 124 16.25 -8.60 4.80
C PRO A 124 15.82 -9.69 3.82
N ALA A 125 15.27 -9.30 2.68
CA ALA A 125 14.94 -10.23 1.61
C ALA A 125 16.21 -10.64 0.84
N GLY A 126 16.41 -11.95 0.70
CA GLY A 126 17.46 -12.52 -0.14
C GLY A 126 17.28 -12.21 -1.62
N HIS A 127 18.37 -12.22 -2.38
CA HIS A 127 18.32 -12.05 -3.84
C HIS A 127 17.64 -13.26 -4.48
N GLY A 128 16.81 -13.04 -5.49
CA GLY A 128 16.00 -14.09 -6.11
C GLY A 128 14.84 -14.61 -5.25
N LYS A 129 14.72 -14.15 -3.99
CA LYS A 129 13.60 -14.47 -3.11
C LYS A 129 12.40 -13.58 -3.43
N VAL A 130 11.23 -14.05 -3.04
CA VAL A 130 9.97 -13.34 -3.24
C VAL A 130 9.69 -12.45 -2.03
N VAL A 131 9.24 -11.23 -2.31
CA VAL A 131 8.64 -10.33 -1.32
C VAL A 131 7.19 -10.11 -1.69
N SER A 132 6.29 -10.34 -0.74
CA SER A 132 4.86 -10.05 -0.87
C SER A 132 4.59 -8.61 -0.45
N PHE A 133 3.99 -7.84 -1.33
CA PHE A 133 3.52 -6.47 -1.10
C PHE A 133 2.00 -6.43 -0.98
N PHE A 134 1.48 -5.64 -0.06
CA PHE A 134 0.03 -5.55 0.19
C PHE A 134 -0.48 -4.16 -0.15
N LEU A 135 -1.55 -4.09 -0.95
CA LEU A 135 -2.14 -2.83 -1.39
C LEU A 135 -3.67 -2.89 -1.46
N ASN A 136 -4.30 -1.71 -1.44
CA ASN A 136 -5.70 -1.49 -1.72
C ASN A 136 -5.89 -0.56 -2.92
N GLY A 137 -7.14 -0.24 -3.28
CA GLY A 137 -7.43 0.82 -4.25
C GLY A 137 -7.32 0.40 -5.72
N MET A 138 -7.26 -0.90 -6.01
CA MET A 138 -7.27 -1.44 -7.38
C MET A 138 -8.53 -1.09 -8.17
N GLY A 139 -9.65 -0.89 -7.47
CA GLY A 139 -10.95 -0.67 -8.09
C GLY A 139 -11.43 -1.91 -8.85
N GLY A 140 -12.16 -1.69 -9.94
CA GLY A 140 -12.58 -2.73 -10.88
C GLY A 140 -12.05 -2.49 -12.29
N GLN A 141 -12.40 -3.37 -13.20
CA GLN A 141 -12.12 -3.28 -14.63
C GLN A 141 -13.44 -3.23 -15.41
N LEU A 142 -13.41 -2.61 -16.58
CA LEU A 142 -14.50 -2.73 -17.55
C LEU A 142 -14.48 -4.13 -18.17
N SER A 143 -15.59 -4.84 -18.05
CA SER A 143 -15.86 -6.05 -18.80
C SER A 143 -16.15 -5.73 -20.27
N GLY A 144 -16.01 -6.71 -21.16
CA GLY A 144 -16.35 -6.58 -22.58
C GLY A 144 -17.82 -6.21 -22.83
N ASN A 145 -18.68 -6.40 -21.84
CA ASN A 145 -20.11 -6.05 -21.90
C ASN A 145 -20.42 -4.64 -21.35
N GLY A 146 -19.41 -3.88 -20.90
CA GLY A 146 -19.57 -2.53 -20.36
C GLY A 146 -19.78 -2.44 -18.84
N ASP A 147 -19.95 -3.58 -18.16
CA ASP A 147 -20.08 -3.64 -16.70
C ASP A 147 -18.72 -3.46 -16.00
N TYR A 148 -18.71 -2.77 -14.85
CA TYR A 148 -17.53 -2.75 -13.97
C TYR A 148 -17.51 -4.02 -13.13
N VAL A 149 -16.44 -4.81 -13.23
CA VAL A 149 -16.26 -6.08 -12.52
C VAL A 149 -14.96 -6.06 -11.71
N PRO A 150 -14.81 -6.90 -10.67
CA PRO A 150 -13.53 -7.04 -9.98
C PRO A 150 -12.40 -7.42 -10.93
N TRP A 151 -11.18 -6.97 -10.61
CA TRP A 151 -9.98 -7.44 -11.30
C TRP A 151 -9.80 -8.95 -11.14
N LEU A 152 -9.27 -9.61 -12.17
CA LEU A 152 -8.76 -10.98 -12.05
C LEU A 152 -7.24 -10.90 -11.86
N GLY A 153 -6.70 -11.55 -10.83
CA GLY A 153 -5.27 -11.43 -10.49
C GLY A 153 -4.33 -11.75 -11.66
N SER A 154 -4.67 -12.75 -12.47
CA SER A 154 -3.87 -13.23 -13.60
C SER A 154 -3.74 -12.25 -14.78
N ILE A 155 -4.54 -11.19 -14.82
CA ILE A 155 -4.55 -10.22 -15.93
C ILE A 155 -4.19 -8.80 -15.49
N ILE A 156 -3.81 -8.58 -14.23
CA ILE A 156 -3.38 -7.26 -13.79
C ILE A 156 -1.97 -7.01 -14.36
N PRO A 157 -1.80 -6.00 -15.25
CA PRO A 157 -0.53 -5.74 -15.90
C PRO A 157 0.38 -4.92 -14.98
N VAL A 158 0.97 -5.58 -13.98
CA VAL A 158 1.87 -4.94 -13.01
C VAL A 158 3.29 -4.86 -13.58
N VAL A 159 3.88 -3.69 -13.49
CA VAL A 159 5.31 -3.47 -13.70
C VAL A 159 5.94 -3.19 -12.34
N ALA A 160 6.97 -3.96 -11.99
CA ALA A 160 7.71 -3.82 -10.75
C ALA A 160 9.18 -3.49 -10.99
N GLN A 161 9.74 -2.65 -10.13
CA GLN A 161 11.16 -2.37 -10.04
C GLN A 161 11.61 -2.44 -8.58
N VAL A 162 12.80 -3.00 -8.37
CA VAL A 162 13.50 -3.02 -7.08
C VAL A 162 14.89 -2.43 -7.28
N GLY A 163 15.18 -1.34 -6.58
CA GLY A 163 16.29 -0.46 -6.89
C GLY A 163 16.16 0.11 -8.30
N LYS A 164 17.16 -0.15 -9.15
CA LYS A 164 17.17 0.27 -10.57
C LYS A 164 16.78 -0.86 -11.53
N TRP A 165 16.41 -2.01 -11.01
CA TRP A 165 16.27 -3.24 -11.78
C TRP A 165 14.80 -3.59 -11.96
N SER A 166 14.44 -4.04 -13.17
CA SER A 166 13.12 -4.63 -13.40
C SER A 166 12.99 -5.90 -12.58
N ALA A 167 11.87 -6.04 -11.90
CA ALA A 167 11.57 -7.17 -11.04
C ALA A 167 10.43 -8.00 -11.61
N GLU A 168 10.57 -9.32 -11.54
CA GLU A 168 9.53 -10.26 -11.95
C GLU A 168 8.36 -10.18 -10.96
N VAL A 169 7.14 -9.99 -11.48
CA VAL A 169 5.90 -10.17 -10.72
C VAL A 169 5.51 -11.63 -10.83
N VAL A 170 5.76 -12.40 -9.77
CA VAL A 170 5.57 -13.86 -9.74
C VAL A 170 4.09 -14.23 -9.74
N ASP A 171 3.30 -13.56 -8.90
CA ASP A 171 1.85 -13.66 -8.91
C ASP A 171 1.20 -12.37 -8.36
N VAL A 172 -0.10 -12.29 -8.63
CA VAL A 172 -0.99 -11.30 -8.04
C VAL A 172 -2.23 -12.03 -7.56
N ALA A 173 -2.55 -11.87 -6.28
CA ALA A 173 -3.67 -12.54 -5.64
C ALA A 173 -4.51 -11.55 -4.84
N LEU A 174 -5.78 -11.88 -4.70
CA LEU A 174 -6.67 -11.23 -3.74
C LEU A 174 -6.52 -11.97 -2.40
N ASP A 175 -6.03 -11.29 -1.37
CA ASP A 175 -5.81 -11.85 -0.03
C ASP A 175 -7.12 -11.86 0.78
N ASN A 176 -7.94 -10.83 0.57
CA ASN A 176 -9.34 -10.72 0.99
C ASN A 176 -10.06 -9.74 0.05
N ASP A 177 -11.37 -9.54 0.23
CA ASP A 177 -12.22 -8.64 -0.57
C ASP A 177 -11.65 -7.25 -0.91
N PHE A 178 -10.66 -6.74 -0.16
CA PHE A 178 -10.13 -5.37 -0.31
C PHE A 178 -8.60 -5.29 -0.46
N VAL A 179 -7.89 -6.36 -0.11
CA VAL A 179 -6.43 -6.39 -0.07
C VAL A 179 -5.89 -7.27 -1.18
N TRP A 180 -5.03 -6.67 -1.99
CA TRP A 180 -4.26 -7.35 -3.01
C TRP A 180 -2.86 -7.64 -2.51
N ARG A 181 -2.37 -8.83 -2.85
CA ARG A 181 -1.02 -9.29 -2.58
C ARG A 181 -0.27 -9.45 -3.89
N PHE A 182 0.79 -8.69 -4.06
CA PHE A 182 1.68 -8.76 -5.23
C PHE A 182 2.97 -9.43 -4.80
N ASN A 183 3.27 -10.61 -5.34
CA ASN A 183 4.53 -11.29 -5.10
C ASN A 183 5.54 -10.85 -6.13
N VAL A 184 6.61 -10.19 -5.69
CA VAL A 184 7.65 -9.68 -6.58
C VAL A 184 8.97 -10.35 -6.22
N ARG A 185 9.68 -10.86 -7.22
CA ARG A 185 11.01 -11.45 -7.03
C ARG A 185 12.06 -10.35 -6.97
N VAL A 186 12.91 -10.39 -5.94
CA VAL A 186 14.08 -9.51 -5.84
C VAL A 186 15.05 -9.87 -6.99
N PRO A 187 15.39 -8.94 -7.88
CA PRO A 187 16.36 -9.18 -8.96
C PRO A 187 17.72 -9.60 -8.43
N GLN A 188 18.44 -10.45 -9.17
CA GLN A 188 19.77 -10.93 -8.77
C GLN A 188 20.81 -9.80 -8.78
N GLU A 189 20.57 -8.79 -9.61
CA GLU A 189 21.43 -7.64 -9.89
C GLU A 189 21.30 -6.52 -8.84
N VAL A 190 20.35 -6.63 -7.92
CA VAL A 190 20.31 -5.77 -6.74
C VAL A 190 21.49 -6.19 -5.86
N VAL A 191 22.67 -5.58 -6.03
CA VAL A 191 23.89 -5.96 -5.30
C VAL A 191 24.28 -4.92 -4.25
N PRO A 192 23.69 -4.94 -3.04
CA PRO A 192 24.33 -4.30 -1.91
C PRO A 192 25.44 -5.20 -1.35
N SER A 193 26.56 -4.61 -0.94
CA SER A 193 27.68 -5.30 -0.27
C SER A 193 27.36 -5.78 1.16
N GLY A 194 26.10 -5.66 1.56
CA GLY A 194 25.56 -5.95 2.89
C GLY A 194 24.04 -5.76 2.88
N ILE A 195 23.44 -5.52 4.04
CA ILE A 195 22.02 -5.16 4.13
C ILE A 195 21.85 -3.72 3.64
N ALA A 196 20.97 -3.50 2.67
CA ALA A 196 20.67 -2.16 2.16
C ALA A 196 19.18 -1.97 1.91
N LEU A 197 18.82 -0.70 1.77
CA LEU A 197 17.50 -0.31 1.32
C LEU A 197 17.46 -0.27 -0.21
N ALA A 198 16.43 -0.88 -0.80
CA ALA A 198 16.13 -0.79 -2.22
C ALA A 198 14.80 -0.06 -2.39
N ASP A 199 14.78 0.94 -3.26
CA ASP A 199 13.54 1.61 -3.69
C ASP A 199 12.64 0.60 -4.40
N VAL A 200 11.34 0.64 -4.12
CA VAL A 200 10.34 -0.20 -4.78
C VAL A 200 9.38 0.71 -5.53
N THR A 201 9.27 0.46 -6.82
CA THR A 201 8.30 1.13 -7.69
C THR A 201 7.39 0.08 -8.30
N LEU A 202 6.09 0.25 -8.11
CA LEU A 202 5.06 -0.56 -8.72
C LEU A 202 4.17 0.34 -9.58
N SER A 203 3.77 -0.13 -10.76
CA SER A 203 2.81 0.54 -11.62
C SER A 203 1.89 -0.48 -12.29
N ILE A 204 0.65 -0.07 -12.54
CA ILE A 204 -0.36 -0.88 -13.24
C ILE A 204 -0.55 -0.28 -14.63
N ASN A 205 -0.22 -1.02 -15.67
CA ASN A 205 -0.33 -0.56 -17.05
C ASN A 205 -1.74 -0.77 -17.60
N LEU A 206 -2.64 0.16 -17.29
CA LEU A 206 -4.00 0.15 -17.82
C LEU A 206 -4.03 0.65 -19.28
N PHE A 207 -5.14 0.39 -19.99
CA PHE A 207 -5.36 0.95 -21.34
C PHE A 207 -5.34 2.48 -21.37
N THR A 208 -5.67 3.12 -20.24
CA THR A 208 -5.63 4.57 -20.06
C THR A 208 -4.22 5.12 -19.76
N GLY A 209 -3.22 4.24 -19.66
CA GLY A 209 -1.85 4.57 -19.30
C GLY A 209 -1.41 3.97 -17.95
N PRO A 210 -0.12 4.13 -17.59
CA PRO A 210 0.43 3.61 -16.35
C PRO A 210 -0.16 4.36 -15.14
N VAL A 211 -0.73 3.60 -14.21
CA VAL A 211 -1.17 4.10 -12.91
C VAL A 211 -0.09 3.78 -11.88
N PRO A 212 0.50 4.78 -11.21
CA PRO A 212 1.48 4.54 -10.17
C PRO A 212 0.83 3.92 -8.92
N VAL A 213 1.53 2.97 -8.29
CA VAL A 213 1.12 2.38 -7.01
C VAL A 213 1.92 3.05 -5.89
N GLY A 214 1.20 3.57 -4.90
CA GLY A 214 1.80 4.17 -3.71
C GLY A 214 0.91 5.28 -3.16
N PRO A 215 1.12 5.67 -1.90
CA PRO A 215 0.55 6.91 -1.42
C PRO A 215 1.11 8.02 -2.31
N LEU A 216 0.21 8.87 -2.81
CA LEU A 216 0.57 9.90 -3.75
C LEU A 216 1.00 11.14 -2.97
N GLN A 217 2.24 11.56 -3.20
CA GLN A 217 2.74 12.84 -2.72
C GLN A 217 2.32 13.94 -3.68
N VAL A 218 1.87 15.05 -3.13
CA VAL A 218 1.76 16.28 -3.91
C VAL A 218 3.11 16.98 -3.84
N SER A 219 3.86 16.93 -4.92
CA SER A 219 5.10 17.72 -5.04
C SER A 219 4.76 19.08 -5.65
N SER A 220 4.99 20.15 -4.90
CA SER A 220 5.03 21.51 -5.44
C SER A 220 6.49 21.91 -5.64
N LEU A 221 7.03 21.71 -6.84
CA LEU A 221 8.31 22.32 -7.20
C LEU A 221 8.11 23.83 -7.25
N LEU A 222 8.73 24.59 -6.33
CA LEU A 222 8.89 26.06 -6.31
C LEU A 222 7.88 26.83 -7.21
N GLY A 223 6.59 26.76 -6.91
CA GLY A 223 5.52 27.53 -7.58
C GLY A 223 4.86 26.91 -8.83
N GLY A 224 5.17 25.68 -9.22
CA GLY A 224 4.51 24.95 -10.32
C GLY A 224 3.22 24.22 -9.90
N PRO A 225 2.41 23.73 -10.86
CA PRO A 225 1.22 22.94 -10.56
C PRO A 225 1.60 21.67 -9.77
N SER A 226 0.86 21.44 -8.70
CA SER A 226 0.92 20.24 -7.87
C SER A 226 0.63 18.98 -8.70
N VAL A 227 1.65 18.14 -8.92
CA VAL A 227 1.47 16.83 -9.57
C VAL A 227 1.52 15.75 -8.51
N ALA A 228 0.50 14.88 -8.52
CA ALA A 228 0.49 13.68 -7.69
C ALA A 228 1.53 12.69 -8.23
N GLN A 229 2.55 12.38 -7.42
CA GLN A 229 3.59 11.42 -7.75
C GLN A 229 3.59 10.27 -6.75
N PRO A 230 3.86 9.02 -7.17
CA PRO A 230 4.05 7.93 -6.22
C PRO A 230 5.15 8.26 -5.23
N GLN A 231 4.85 8.14 -3.93
CA GLN A 231 5.89 8.10 -2.93
C GLN A 231 6.70 6.83 -3.09
N THR A 232 8.00 6.99 -3.29
CA THR A 232 8.93 5.87 -3.28
C THR A 232 8.92 5.21 -1.90
N MET A 233 8.67 3.91 -1.88
CA MET A 233 8.82 3.09 -0.68
C MET A 233 10.09 2.26 -0.78
N ARG A 234 10.60 1.78 0.37
CA ARG A 234 11.83 0.99 0.41
C ARG A 234 11.64 -0.31 1.17
N ILE A 235 12.35 -1.35 0.72
CA ILE A 235 12.49 -2.62 1.42
C ILE A 235 13.96 -2.88 1.74
N TRP A 236 14.21 -3.75 2.72
CA TRP A 236 15.53 -4.27 3.00
C TRP A 236 15.85 -5.48 2.12
N VAL A 237 16.99 -5.40 1.44
CA VAL A 237 17.56 -6.47 0.60
C VAL A 237 18.98 -6.75 1.11
N GLY A 238 19.34 -8.02 1.12
CA GLY A 238 20.66 -8.47 1.56
C GLY A 238 20.69 -9.98 1.75
N PRO A 239 21.82 -10.55 2.21
CA PRO A 239 21.89 -11.97 2.52
C PRO A 239 20.87 -12.34 3.62
N GLU A 240 20.13 -13.44 3.45
CA GLU A 240 19.22 -14.01 4.47
C GLU A 240 20.02 -14.27 5.75
N SER A 241 19.93 -13.36 6.73
CA SER A 241 20.60 -13.40 8.04
C SER A 241 22.05 -13.93 8.02
N ALA A 242 23.02 -13.03 7.88
CA ALA A 242 24.29 -13.26 8.57
C ALA A 242 24.01 -13.08 10.07
N GLY A 243 23.76 -14.19 10.78
CA GLY A 243 23.85 -14.18 12.23
C GLY A 243 25.16 -13.52 12.65
N HIS A 244 25.05 -12.49 13.50
CA HIS A 244 26.17 -11.73 14.06
C HIS A 244 27.08 -11.04 13.03
N PHE A 245 26.77 -9.77 12.74
CA PHE A 245 27.85 -8.80 12.53
C PHE A 245 28.60 -8.63 13.87
N LEU A 246 29.55 -9.53 14.15
CA LEU A 246 30.59 -9.27 15.12
C LEU A 246 31.38 -8.08 14.59
N ALA A 247 31.12 -6.89 15.16
CA ALA A 247 32.04 -5.77 15.07
C ALA A 247 33.41 -6.27 15.55
N ARG A 248 34.32 -6.55 14.62
CA ARG A 248 35.72 -6.83 14.96
C ARG A 248 36.36 -5.54 15.43
N THR A 249 36.31 -5.29 16.74
CA THR A 249 37.11 -4.25 17.37
C THR A 249 38.57 -4.71 17.40
N ILE A 250 39.42 -4.06 16.62
CA ILE A 250 40.88 -4.16 16.77
C ILE A 250 41.25 -3.35 18.03
N ARG A 251 41.69 -4.04 19.10
CA ARG A 251 42.39 -3.37 20.21
C ARG A 251 43.86 -3.23 19.83
N LEU A 252 44.29 -2.01 19.54
CA LEU A 252 45.71 -1.63 19.61
C LEU A 252 46.02 -1.29 21.06
N THR A 253 46.82 -2.11 21.70
CA THR A 253 47.46 -1.77 22.98
C THR A 253 48.81 -1.19 22.66
N CYS A 254 48.98 0.13 22.81
CA CYS A 254 50.32 0.70 22.94
C CYS A 254 50.90 0.27 24.29
N LEU A 255 52.14 -0.23 24.27
CA LEU A 255 52.92 -0.58 25.44
C LEU A 255 53.18 0.63 26.34
#